data_AF-A0A7C3X4Y6-F1
#
_entry.id   AF-A0A7C3X4Y6-F1
#
_cell.length_a   1.000
_cell.length_b   1.000
_cell.length_c   1.000
_cell.angle_alpha   90.00
_cell.angle_beta   90.00
_cell.angle_gamma   90.00
#
_symmetry.space_group_name_H-M   'P 1'
#
loop_
_entity.id
_entity.type
_entity.pdbx_description
1 polymer ?
#
loop_
_entity_poly.entity_id
_entity_poly.type
_entity_poly.pdbx_seq_one_letter_code
_entity_poly.pdbx_strand_id
1 'polypeptide(L)'
;MEEGRKKKMWLYAVYGLLALAIILSIQFANPFQPKEISYSEFLGHLNAGEVKKVTITETRIEGTLQTPEGEKDFAASRIPDTDIKDLLPKLEEQGVEFSGRVENTFWRDFLLTWVLPLGLIAFIWFFIFRRVSRRIGGASPMSFGQSKVKLYDRSVERVTFDDVAGLDEAKEELREIIDFLRNPQRYRSIGARIPKGVLLVGAPGTGKTLMARAVAGEADVPFFSISGSQFMEMFVGVGAARVRDLFEQAKAKAPCIVFIDEIDT
;
A
#
# COMPACT_ATOMS: atom_id res chain seq x y z
N MET A 1 -18.11 9.18 14.31
CA MET A 1 -17.81 7.86 13.69
C MET A 1 -16.32 7.57 13.51
N GLU A 2 -15.44 8.57 13.54
CA GLU A 2 -14.01 8.40 13.26
C GLU A 2 -13.21 7.76 14.42
N GLU A 3 -13.63 8.02 15.66
CA GLU A 3 -12.99 7.49 16.88
C GLU A 3 -13.08 5.97 17.01
N GLY A 4 -14.23 5.39 16.67
CA GLY A 4 -14.42 3.93 16.66
C GLY A 4 -13.56 3.21 15.61
N ARG A 5 -13.18 3.92 14.53
CA ARG A 5 -12.31 3.40 13.46
C ARG A 5 -10.85 3.35 13.91
N LYS A 6 -10.38 4.38 14.63
CA LYS A 6 -9.04 4.42 15.21
C LYS A 6 -8.85 3.35 16.29
N LYS A 7 -9.85 3.16 17.18
CA LYS A 7 -9.82 2.09 18.21
C LYS A 7 -9.72 0.68 17.62
N LYS A 8 -10.49 0.37 16.56
CA LYS A 8 -10.42 -0.95 15.90
C LYS A 8 -9.09 -1.19 15.19
N MET A 9 -8.51 -0.15 14.58
CA MET A 9 -7.21 -0.25 13.91
C MET A 9 -6.07 -0.47 14.92
N TRP A 10 -6.12 0.22 16.07
CA TRP A 10 -5.17 0.01 17.16
C TRP A 10 -5.27 -1.39 17.76
N LEU A 11 -6.49 -1.93 17.92
CA LEU A 11 -6.71 -3.30 18.42
C LEU A 11 -6.03 -4.35 17.53
N TYR A 12 -6.14 -4.23 16.19
CA TYR A 12 -5.49 -5.15 15.26
C TYR A 12 -3.96 -5.03 15.28
N ALA A 13 -3.43 -3.83 15.44
CA ALA A 13 -1.99 -3.61 15.60
C ALA A 13 -1.45 -4.29 16.87
N VAL A 14 -2.18 -4.18 17.98
CA VAL A 14 -1.84 -4.83 19.25
C VAL A 14 -1.85 -6.36 19.11
N TYR A 15 -2.87 -6.95 18.48
CA TYR A 15 -2.91 -8.40 18.25
C TYR A 15 -1.77 -8.89 17.34
N GLY A 16 -1.39 -8.12 16.31
CA GLY A 16 -0.27 -8.46 15.43
C GLY A 16 1.07 -8.45 16.18
N LEU A 17 1.28 -7.47 17.06
CA LEU A 17 2.49 -7.33 17.86
C LEU A 17 2.58 -8.44 18.93
N LEU A 18 1.46 -8.84 19.52
CA LEU A 18 1.36 -9.96 20.46
C LEU A 18 1.66 -11.30 19.78
N ALA A 19 1.14 -11.54 18.58
CA ALA A 19 1.45 -12.75 17.82
C ALA A 19 2.93 -12.82 17.43
N LEU A 20 3.53 -11.68 17.05
CA LEU A 20 4.96 -11.60 16.75
C LEU A 20 5.82 -11.87 18.00
N ALA A 21 5.42 -11.34 19.16
CA ALA A 21 6.10 -11.59 20.43
C ALA A 21 6.02 -13.07 20.85
N ILE A 22 4.87 -13.72 20.62
CA ILE A 22 4.71 -15.16 20.90
C ILE A 22 5.61 -15.98 19.96
N ILE A 23 5.65 -15.66 18.67
CA ILE A 23 6.53 -16.34 17.71
C ILE A 23 8.00 -16.16 18.11
N LEU A 24 8.42 -14.95 18.48
CA LEU A 24 9.77 -14.68 18.99
C LEU A 24 10.05 -15.45 20.27
N SER A 25 9.09 -15.53 21.20
CA SER A 25 9.27 -16.29 22.45
C SER A 25 9.46 -17.79 22.19
N ILE A 26 8.77 -18.36 21.20
CA ILE A 26 8.93 -19.79 20.83
C ILE A 26 10.31 -20.03 20.21
N GLN A 27 10.84 -19.07 19.44
CA GLN A 27 12.18 -19.16 18.86
C GLN A 27 13.29 -19.06 19.93
N PHE A 28 13.09 -18.25 20.97
CA PHE A 28 14.05 -18.10 22.08
C PHE A 28 13.89 -19.12 23.22
N ALA A 29 12.77 -19.84 23.28
CA ALA A 29 12.46 -20.79 24.36
C ALA A 29 12.96 -22.21 24.13
N ASN A 30 13.82 -22.49 23.14
CA ASN A 30 14.51 -23.78 23.02
C ASN A 30 15.77 -23.79 23.91
N PRO A 31 15.74 -24.36 25.13
CA PRO A 31 16.80 -24.17 26.14
C PRO A 31 17.82 -25.31 26.19
N PHE A 32 17.75 -26.30 25.28
CA PHE A 32 18.74 -27.37 25.21
C PHE A 32 19.65 -27.14 24.00
N GLN A 33 20.66 -26.30 24.17
CA GLN A 33 21.84 -26.35 23.31
C GLN A 33 22.81 -27.33 23.96
N PRO A 34 23.09 -28.50 23.33
CA PRO A 34 24.14 -29.39 23.79
C PRO A 34 25.45 -28.62 23.86
N LYS A 35 26.33 -28.95 24.80
CA LYS A 35 27.63 -28.29 24.91
C LYS A 35 28.39 -28.51 23.61
N GLU A 36 28.61 -27.44 22.84
CA GLU A 36 29.34 -27.51 21.57
C GLU A 36 30.82 -27.76 21.87
N ILE A 37 31.31 -28.95 21.53
CA ILE A 37 32.73 -29.31 21.64
C ILE A 37 33.37 -29.34 20.25
N SER A 38 34.68 -29.09 20.19
CA SER A 38 35.40 -29.15 18.91
C SER A 38 35.55 -30.59 18.42
N TYR A 39 35.67 -30.79 17.10
CA TYR A 39 35.90 -32.12 16.53
C TYR A 39 37.18 -32.80 17.07
N SER A 40 38.23 -32.02 17.34
CA SER A 40 39.46 -32.48 17.99
C SER A 40 39.25 -32.93 19.44
N GLU A 41 38.40 -32.23 20.17
CA GLU A 41 38.05 -32.56 21.56
C GLU A 41 37.20 -33.82 21.61
N PHE A 42 36.28 -34.00 20.66
CA PHE A 42 35.57 -35.26 20.44
C PHE A 42 36.53 -36.43 20.16
N LEU A 43 37.50 -36.27 19.26
CA LEU A 43 38.52 -37.30 19.02
C LEU A 43 39.36 -37.61 20.26
N GLY A 44 39.63 -36.59 21.09
CA GLY A 44 40.29 -36.76 22.39
C GLY A 44 39.49 -37.65 23.33
N HIS A 45 38.20 -37.36 23.51
CA HIS A 45 37.29 -38.16 24.35
C HIS A 45 37.03 -39.56 23.78
N LEU A 46 37.02 -39.71 22.45
CA LEU A 46 36.89 -41.00 21.78
C LEU A 46 38.10 -41.89 22.04
N ASN A 47 39.32 -41.36 21.93
CA ASN A 47 40.55 -42.10 22.22
C ASN A 47 40.71 -42.42 23.72
N ALA A 48 40.07 -41.63 24.59
CA ALA A 48 40.05 -41.86 26.03
C ALA A 48 39.01 -42.92 26.46
N GLY A 49 38.18 -43.43 25.53
CA GLY A 49 37.14 -44.43 25.83
C GLY A 49 35.92 -43.88 26.59
N GLU A 50 35.74 -42.56 26.61
CA GLU A 50 34.68 -41.89 27.40
C GLU A 50 33.35 -41.72 26.63
N VAL A 51 33.26 -42.27 25.42
CA VAL A 51 32.12 -42.09 24.52
C VAL A 51 31.29 -43.37 24.48
N LYS A 52 30.03 -43.31 24.94
CA LYS A 52 29.13 -44.48 25.04
C LYS A 52 28.28 -44.67 23.79
N LYS A 53 27.76 -43.58 23.24
CA LYS A 53 26.87 -43.60 22.06
C LYS A 53 27.12 -42.39 21.19
N VAL A 54 27.17 -42.61 19.89
CA VAL A 54 27.33 -41.56 18.89
C VAL A 54 26.23 -41.64 17.85
N THR A 55 25.52 -40.54 17.67
CA THR A 55 24.58 -40.32 16.58
C THR A 55 25.21 -39.39 15.55
N ILE A 56 25.46 -39.91 14.35
CA ILE A 56 26.07 -39.14 13.26
C ILE A 56 24.94 -38.57 12.40
N THR A 57 24.85 -37.25 12.33
CA THR A 57 23.95 -36.50 11.43
C THR A 57 24.76 -35.91 10.27
N GLU A 58 24.10 -35.35 9.25
CA GLU A 58 24.76 -34.77 8.06
C GLU A 58 25.69 -33.60 8.41
N THR A 59 25.37 -32.81 9.43
CA THR A 59 26.10 -31.58 9.78
C THR A 59 26.72 -31.58 11.17
N ARG A 60 26.33 -32.51 12.05
CA ARG A 60 26.74 -32.56 13.46
C ARG A 60 26.88 -34.01 13.94
N ILE A 61 27.78 -34.23 14.89
CA ILE A 61 27.95 -35.48 15.62
C ILE A 61 27.43 -35.25 17.03
N GLU A 62 26.35 -35.92 17.40
CA GLU A 62 25.77 -35.83 18.74
C GLU A 62 26.09 -37.12 19.48
N GLY A 63 26.41 -37.03 20.77
CA GLY A 63 26.70 -38.21 21.54
C GLY A 63 26.58 -37.96 23.03
N THR A 64 26.72 -39.04 23.79
CA THR A 64 26.69 -38.98 25.25
C THR A 64 28.05 -39.43 25.78
N LEU A 65 28.71 -38.54 26.52
CA LEU A 65 29.94 -38.86 27.26
C LEU A 65 29.58 -39.53 28.57
N GLN A 66 30.33 -40.56 28.92
CA GLN A 66 30.25 -41.24 30.20
C GLN A 66 31.41 -40.77 31.08
N THR A 67 31.22 -39.63 31.74
CA THR A 67 32.17 -39.07 32.71
C THR A 67 31.80 -39.56 34.13
N PRO A 68 32.75 -39.70 35.08
CA PRO A 68 32.47 -40.06 36.48
C PRO A 68 31.45 -39.18 37.24
N GLU A 69 31.02 -38.05 36.67
CA GLU A 69 30.02 -37.12 37.23
C GLU A 69 28.60 -37.26 36.61
N GLY A 70 28.37 -38.25 35.75
CA GLY A 70 27.08 -38.50 35.09
C GLY A 70 27.12 -38.33 33.57
N GLU A 71 26.07 -38.84 32.91
CA GLU A 71 25.91 -38.79 31.45
C GLU A 71 25.73 -37.33 30.99
N LYS A 72 26.62 -36.87 30.10
CA LYS A 72 26.57 -35.51 29.51
C LYS A 72 26.44 -35.60 28.00
N ASP A 73 25.41 -34.97 27.45
CA ASP A 73 25.22 -34.86 26.01
C ASP A 73 26.13 -33.78 25.41
N PHE A 74 26.80 -34.13 24.32
CA PHE A 74 27.66 -33.22 23.57
C PHE A 74 27.21 -33.17 22.11
N ALA A 75 27.45 -32.02 21.48
CA ALA A 75 27.36 -31.88 20.04
C ALA A 75 28.72 -31.40 19.51
N ALA A 76 29.33 -32.17 18.63
CA ALA A 76 30.52 -31.77 17.89
C ALA A 76 30.14 -31.36 16.48
N SER A 77 30.65 -30.21 16.03
CA SER A 77 30.48 -29.78 14.64
C SER A 77 31.28 -30.69 13.71
N ARG A 78 30.63 -31.29 12.72
CA ARG A 78 31.28 -32.19 11.78
C ARG A 78 31.98 -31.37 10.69
N ILE A 79 33.22 -31.72 10.37
CA ILE A 79 33.93 -31.12 9.25
C ILE A 79 33.34 -31.70 7.95
N PRO A 80 32.77 -30.88 7.04
CA PRO A 80 32.30 -31.35 5.74
C PRO A 80 33.46 -32.02 4.97
N ASP A 81 33.18 -33.11 4.24
CA ASP A 81 34.18 -33.92 3.49
C ASP A 81 35.20 -34.74 4.31
N THR A 82 35.12 -34.81 5.64
CA THR A 82 35.91 -35.83 6.36
C THR A 82 35.21 -37.18 6.25
N ASP A 83 35.83 -38.09 5.51
CA ASP A 83 35.31 -39.40 5.15
C ASP A 83 34.89 -40.19 6.39
N ILE A 84 33.60 -40.54 6.44
CA ILE A 84 33.01 -41.46 7.43
C ILE A 84 33.83 -42.76 7.51
N LYS A 85 34.50 -43.11 6.41
CA LYS A 85 35.35 -44.31 6.26
C LYS A 85 36.54 -44.37 7.22
N ASP A 86 37.09 -43.23 7.66
CA ASP A 86 38.23 -43.20 8.59
C ASP A 86 37.79 -43.19 10.07
N LEU A 87 36.54 -42.81 10.33
CA LEU A 87 35.94 -42.74 11.66
C LEU A 87 35.28 -44.05 12.08
N LEU A 88 34.64 -44.75 11.14
CA LEU A 88 34.00 -46.06 11.38
C LEU A 88 34.94 -47.10 12.04
N PRO A 89 36.16 -47.36 11.52
CA PRO A 89 37.03 -48.37 12.13
C PRO A 89 37.49 -47.97 13.54
N LYS A 90 37.64 -46.68 13.84
CA LYS A 90 38.03 -46.19 15.18
C LYS A 90 36.90 -46.28 16.20
N LEU A 91 35.66 -46.13 15.77
CA LEU A 91 34.47 -46.31 16.61
C LEU A 91 34.21 -47.81 16.90
N GLU A 92 34.48 -48.67 15.92
CA GLU A 92 34.34 -50.12 16.01
C GLU A 92 35.44 -50.74 16.89
N GLU A 93 36.69 -50.27 16.79
CA GLU A 93 37.82 -50.68 17.63
C GLU A 93 37.63 -50.34 19.12
N GLN A 94 36.86 -49.29 19.42
CA GLN A 94 36.53 -48.84 20.77
C GLN A 94 35.15 -49.34 21.27
N GLY A 95 34.44 -50.15 20.49
CA GLY A 95 33.18 -50.78 20.90
C GLY A 95 32.00 -49.82 21.11
N VAL A 96 31.98 -48.67 20.43
CA VAL A 96 30.96 -47.61 20.62
C VAL A 96 29.70 -47.92 19.80
N GLU A 97 28.52 -47.80 20.40
CA GLU A 97 27.24 -47.90 19.65
C GLU A 97 27.06 -46.67 18.75
N PHE A 98 27.09 -46.87 17.44
CA PHE A 98 26.83 -45.83 16.45
C PHE A 98 25.44 -45.98 15.82
N SER A 99 24.71 -44.87 15.69
CA SER A 99 23.44 -44.81 14.96
C SER A 99 23.41 -43.62 14.00
N GLY A 100 23.02 -43.83 12.75
CA GLY A 100 22.77 -42.74 11.81
C GLY A 100 21.31 -42.31 11.91
N ARG A 101 21.04 -41.04 12.24
CA ARG A 101 19.69 -40.48 12.14
C ARG A 101 19.69 -39.42 11.03
N VAL A 102 19.08 -39.77 9.89
CA VAL A 102 18.76 -38.78 8.86
C VAL A 102 17.50 -38.06 9.31
N GLU A 103 17.65 -36.98 10.08
CA GLU A 103 16.52 -36.10 10.33
C GLU A 103 16.23 -35.32 9.05
N ASN A 104 15.10 -35.61 8.40
CA ASN A 104 14.57 -34.81 7.30
C ASN A 104 13.99 -33.49 7.85
N THR A 105 14.83 -32.70 8.50
CA THR A 105 14.49 -31.37 9.02
C THR A 105 14.19 -30.40 7.89
N PHE A 106 14.62 -30.71 6.66
CA PHE A 106 14.36 -29.92 5.45
C PHE A 106 12.87 -29.54 5.28
N TRP A 107 11.95 -30.51 5.37
CA TRP A 107 10.51 -30.21 5.21
C TRP A 107 9.94 -29.43 6.38
N ARG A 108 10.39 -29.73 7.60
CA ARG A 108 9.96 -29.01 8.81
C ARG A 108 10.45 -27.56 8.78
N ASP A 109 11.71 -27.34 8.46
CA ASP A 109 12.33 -26.01 8.40
C ASP A 109 11.79 -25.21 7.23
N PHE A 110 11.59 -25.82 6.07
CA PHE A 110 10.99 -25.16 4.91
C PHE A 110 9.54 -24.74 5.20
N LEU A 111 8.71 -25.63 5.75
CA LEU A 111 7.31 -25.32 6.04
C LEU A 111 7.16 -24.31 7.18
N LEU A 112 7.90 -24.46 8.28
CA LEU A 112 7.76 -23.58 9.43
C LEU A 112 8.46 -22.22 9.24
N THR A 113 9.58 -22.17 8.50
CA THR A 113 10.37 -20.94 8.36
C THR A 113 9.98 -20.14 7.13
N TRP A 114 9.53 -20.78 6.05
CA TRP A 114 9.14 -20.07 4.83
C TRP A 114 7.63 -20.04 4.62
N VAL A 115 6.96 -21.19 4.73
CA VAL A 115 5.51 -21.26 4.41
C VAL A 115 4.67 -20.57 5.48
N LEU A 116 5.01 -20.70 6.77
CA LEU A 116 4.25 -20.07 7.84
C LEU A 116 4.27 -18.53 7.76
N PRO A 117 5.42 -17.82 7.64
CA PRO A 117 5.42 -16.37 7.53
C PRO A 117 4.82 -15.85 6.22
N LEU A 118 5.12 -16.48 5.07
CA LEU A 118 4.52 -16.08 3.80
C LEU A 118 3.00 -16.33 3.78
N GLY A 119 2.54 -17.44 4.35
CA GLY A 119 1.13 -17.76 4.50
C GLY A 119 0.40 -16.75 5.39
N LEU A 120 1.02 -16.31 6.49
CA LEU A 120 0.46 -15.29 7.39
C LEU A 120 0.33 -13.93 6.68
N ILE A 121 1.36 -13.52 5.94
CA ILE A 121 1.34 -12.29 5.14
C ILE A 121 0.26 -12.38 4.04
N ALA A 122 0.20 -13.50 3.32
CA ALA A 122 -0.81 -13.74 2.29
C ALA A 122 -2.23 -13.73 2.87
N PHE A 123 -2.44 -14.32 4.05
CA PHE A 123 -3.73 -14.32 4.74
C PHE A 123 -4.15 -12.91 5.18
N ILE A 124 -3.22 -12.11 5.71
CA ILE A 124 -3.47 -10.70 6.07
C ILE A 124 -3.80 -9.88 4.82
N TRP A 125 -3.02 -10.04 3.74
CA TRP A 125 -3.28 -9.36 2.47
C TRP A 125 -4.62 -9.75 1.87
N PHE A 126 -4.95 -11.04 1.87
CA PHE A 126 -6.25 -11.54 1.42
C PHE A 126 -7.40 -10.94 2.23
N PHE A 127 -7.26 -10.85 3.55
CA PHE A 127 -8.29 -10.28 4.41
C PHE A 127 -8.46 -8.77 4.22
N ILE A 128 -7.36 -8.02 4.06
CA ILE A 128 -7.37 -6.58 3.76
C ILE A 128 -8.02 -6.35 2.39
N PHE A 129 -7.57 -7.07 1.35
CA PHE A 129 -8.08 -6.94 -0.01
C PHE A 129 -9.60 -7.23 -0.06
N ARG A 130 -10.04 -8.29 0.63
CA ARG A 130 -11.45 -8.65 0.74
C ARG A 130 -12.28 -7.63 1.55
N ARG A 131 -11.66 -6.80 2.40
CA ARG A 131 -12.34 -5.72 3.15
C ARG A 131 -12.36 -4.40 2.40
N VAL A 132 -11.30 -4.07 1.67
CA VAL A 132 -11.20 -2.88 0.83
C VAL A 132 -12.11 -2.99 -0.39
N SER A 133 -12.13 -4.15 -1.06
CA SER A 133 -13.03 -4.42 -2.19
C SER A 133 -14.52 -4.30 -1.82
N ARG A 134 -14.90 -4.67 -0.58
CA ARG A 134 -16.28 -4.50 -0.07
C ARG A 134 -16.66 -3.08 0.36
N ARG A 135 -15.69 -2.19 0.62
CA ARG A 135 -15.96 -0.77 0.95
C ARG A 135 -15.89 0.16 -0.26
N ILE A 136 -15.22 -0.24 -1.34
CA ILE A 136 -15.09 0.51 -2.59
C ILE A 136 -15.99 -0.13 -3.67
N GLY A 137 -17.20 -0.55 -3.28
CA GLY A 137 -18.29 -0.92 -4.21
C GLY A 137 -17.90 -1.85 -5.36
N GLY A 138 -17.10 -2.90 -5.13
CA GLY A 138 -16.74 -3.87 -6.18
C GLY A 138 -15.90 -3.29 -7.33
N ALA A 139 -15.33 -2.09 -7.19
CA ALA A 139 -14.50 -1.51 -8.24
C ALA A 139 -13.14 -2.22 -8.34
N SER A 140 -12.96 -2.92 -9.45
CA SER A 140 -11.70 -3.54 -9.88
C SER A 140 -10.51 -2.58 -9.79
N PRO A 141 -9.27 -3.09 -9.60
CA PRO A 141 -8.04 -2.29 -9.59
C PRO A 141 -7.79 -1.45 -10.86
N MET A 142 -8.60 -1.65 -11.91
CA MET A 142 -8.58 -0.91 -13.17
C MET A 142 -9.14 0.53 -13.08
N SER A 143 -9.69 0.94 -11.93
CA SER A 143 -10.28 2.27 -11.69
C SER A 143 -9.26 3.38 -11.38
N PHE A 144 -7.95 3.11 -11.37
CA PHE A 144 -6.92 4.12 -11.11
C PHE A 144 -6.84 5.25 -12.16
N GLY A 145 -7.60 5.17 -13.26
CA GLY A 145 -7.64 6.16 -14.34
C GLY A 145 -8.82 7.14 -14.34
N GLN A 146 -9.85 6.97 -13.49
CA GLN A 146 -10.90 7.98 -13.40
C GLN A 146 -10.45 9.08 -12.45
N SER A 147 -9.98 10.19 -13.03
CA SER A 147 -9.70 11.42 -12.31
C SER A 147 -10.93 11.82 -11.52
N LYS A 148 -10.86 11.66 -10.19
CA LYS A 148 -11.76 12.35 -9.28
C LYS A 148 -11.46 13.84 -9.39
N VAL A 149 -11.95 14.48 -10.46
CA VAL A 149 -12.20 15.91 -10.46
C VAL A 149 -13.06 16.12 -9.23
N LYS A 150 -12.47 16.71 -8.19
CA LYS A 150 -13.25 17.16 -7.05
C LYS A 150 -14.26 18.11 -7.66
N LEU A 151 -15.51 17.66 -7.74
CA LEU A 151 -16.66 18.52 -7.97
C LEU A 151 -16.58 19.55 -6.85
N TYR A 152 -15.92 20.67 -7.11
CA TYR A 152 -16.09 21.89 -6.36
C TYR A 152 -17.46 22.40 -6.75
N ASP A 153 -18.49 21.66 -6.34
CA ASP A 153 -19.84 22.18 -6.13
C ASP A 153 -19.68 23.11 -4.94
N ARG A 154 -19.04 24.27 -5.18
CA ARG A 154 -18.94 25.32 -4.21
C ARG A 154 -20.35 25.89 -4.12
N SER A 155 -21.14 25.35 -3.21
CA SER A 155 -22.24 26.04 -2.54
C SER A 155 -21.71 27.24 -1.71
N VAL A 156 -20.73 27.98 -2.25
CA VAL A 156 -19.99 29.03 -1.57
C VAL A 156 -20.53 30.34 -2.12
N GLU A 157 -21.29 31.02 -1.27
CA GLU A 157 -21.82 32.38 -1.40
C GLU A 157 -22.29 32.80 -2.78
N ARG A 158 -23.59 33.06 -2.91
CA ARG A 158 -24.17 33.65 -4.11
C ARG A 158 -23.58 35.04 -4.32
N VAL A 159 -22.52 35.13 -5.13
CA VAL A 159 -21.95 36.38 -5.62
C VAL A 159 -22.80 36.86 -6.80
N THR A 160 -23.13 38.14 -6.84
CA THR A 160 -23.96 38.80 -7.86
C THR A 160 -23.23 40.01 -8.45
N PHE A 161 -23.83 40.69 -9.43
CA PHE A 161 -23.21 41.87 -10.03
C PHE A 161 -23.09 43.06 -9.07
N ASP A 162 -23.84 43.04 -7.96
CA ASP A 162 -23.75 44.03 -6.89
C ASP A 162 -22.45 43.89 -6.08
N ASP A 163 -21.86 42.69 -6.05
CA ASP A 163 -20.59 42.41 -5.36
C ASP A 163 -19.35 42.80 -6.19
N VAL A 164 -19.56 43.17 -7.46
CA VAL A 164 -18.49 43.61 -8.36
C VAL A 164 -18.57 45.12 -8.50
N ALA A 165 -17.51 45.85 -8.15
CA ALA A 165 -17.48 47.31 -8.33
C ALA A 165 -16.96 47.71 -9.72
N GLY A 166 -17.62 48.68 -10.36
CA GLY A 166 -17.25 49.21 -11.69
C GLY A 166 -17.45 48.19 -12.82
N LEU A 167 -16.62 48.31 -13.88
CA LEU A 167 -16.65 47.47 -15.08
C LEU A 167 -18.04 47.46 -15.76
N ASP A 168 -18.68 48.62 -15.84
CA ASP A 168 -20.07 48.74 -16.29
C ASP A 168 -20.26 48.25 -17.74
N GLU A 169 -19.26 48.48 -18.61
CA GLU A 169 -19.27 47.99 -19.99
C GLU A 169 -19.22 46.46 -20.04
N ALA A 170 -18.32 45.83 -19.27
CA ALA A 170 -18.20 44.38 -19.22
C ALA A 170 -19.42 43.71 -18.57
N LYS A 171 -20.03 44.36 -17.57
CA LYS A 171 -21.30 43.93 -16.98
C LYS A 171 -22.41 43.93 -18.01
N GLU A 172 -22.52 44.97 -18.84
CA GLU A 172 -23.54 45.06 -19.89
C GLU A 172 -23.38 43.94 -20.92
N GLU A 173 -22.16 43.68 -21.40
CA GLU A 173 -21.92 42.56 -22.32
C GLU A 173 -22.27 41.20 -21.69
N LEU A 174 -21.96 41.01 -20.40
CA LEU A 174 -22.25 39.77 -19.69
C LEU A 174 -23.74 39.63 -19.32
N ARG A 175 -24.54 40.71 -19.28
CA ARG A 175 -26.00 40.64 -19.11
C ARG A 175 -26.66 39.87 -20.26
N GLU A 176 -26.17 40.02 -21.48
CA GLU A 176 -26.66 39.25 -22.64
C GLU A 176 -26.44 37.74 -22.44
N ILE A 177 -25.26 37.37 -21.93
CA ILE A 177 -24.93 35.97 -21.62
C ILE A 177 -25.83 35.41 -20.51
N ILE A 178 -26.17 36.22 -19.50
CA ILE A 178 -27.09 35.84 -18.42
C ILE A 178 -28.51 35.60 -18.97
N ASP A 179 -29.03 36.50 -19.82
CA ASP A 179 -30.36 36.30 -20.43
C ASP A 179 -30.38 35.04 -21.29
N PHE A 180 -29.29 34.75 -22.00
CA PHE A 180 -29.14 33.52 -22.74
C PHE A 180 -29.23 32.26 -21.83
N LEU A 181 -28.51 32.26 -20.70
CA LEU A 181 -28.50 31.13 -19.77
C LEU A 181 -29.87 30.90 -19.11
N ARG A 182 -30.61 31.98 -18.83
CA ARG A 182 -31.96 31.91 -18.26
C ARG A 182 -33.01 31.49 -19.30
N ASN A 183 -32.88 31.96 -20.55
CA ASN A 183 -33.89 31.76 -21.60
C ASN A 183 -33.35 31.06 -22.87
N PRO A 184 -32.68 29.89 -22.78
CA PRO A 184 -31.96 29.30 -23.91
C PRO A 184 -32.86 28.78 -25.03
N GLN A 185 -34.17 28.61 -24.80
CA GLN A 185 -35.13 28.19 -25.83
C GLN A 185 -35.51 29.35 -26.77
N ARG A 186 -35.65 30.56 -26.23
CA ARG A 186 -36.00 31.77 -27.00
C ARG A 186 -34.97 32.02 -28.09
N TYR A 187 -33.68 32.01 -27.73
CA TYR A 187 -32.58 32.20 -28.67
C TYR A 187 -32.45 31.07 -29.70
N ARG A 188 -32.70 29.82 -29.31
CA ARG A 188 -32.71 28.69 -30.25
C ARG A 188 -33.83 28.76 -31.28
N SER A 189 -35.01 29.25 -30.89
CA SER A 189 -36.17 29.34 -31.78
C SER A 189 -35.98 30.33 -32.95
N ILE A 190 -35.20 31.39 -32.72
CA ILE A 190 -34.86 32.41 -33.72
C ILE A 190 -33.55 32.08 -34.48
N GLY A 191 -32.96 30.90 -34.24
CA GLY A 191 -31.72 30.47 -34.89
C GLY A 191 -30.46 31.22 -34.43
N ALA A 192 -30.52 31.93 -33.30
CA ALA A 192 -29.36 32.67 -32.79
C ALA A 192 -28.25 31.68 -32.35
N ARG A 193 -27.01 31.98 -32.75
CA ARG A 193 -25.84 31.20 -32.34
C ARG A 193 -25.38 31.65 -30.96
N ILE A 194 -25.35 30.68 -30.07
CA ILE A 194 -24.96 30.89 -28.68
C ILE A 194 -23.44 30.98 -28.60
N PRO A 195 -22.87 32.03 -27.98
CA PRO A 195 -21.45 32.09 -27.68
C PRO A 195 -21.05 30.86 -26.86
N LYS A 196 -20.09 30.08 -27.35
CA LYS A 196 -19.65 28.84 -26.67
C LYS A 196 -18.66 29.09 -25.53
N GLY A 197 -18.04 30.27 -25.50
CA GLY A 197 -17.06 30.66 -24.50
C GLY A 197 -16.80 32.17 -24.55
N VAL A 198 -16.41 32.72 -23.41
CA VAL A 198 -16.02 34.12 -23.23
C VAL A 198 -14.62 34.11 -22.62
N LEU A 199 -13.72 34.92 -23.16
CA LEU A 199 -12.37 35.07 -22.63
C LEU A 199 -12.27 36.41 -21.89
N LEU A 200 -12.07 36.35 -20.57
CA LEU A 200 -11.83 37.54 -19.75
C LEU A 200 -10.33 37.83 -19.71
N VAL A 201 -9.91 38.98 -20.23
CA VAL A 201 -8.50 39.40 -20.29
C VAL A 201 -8.27 40.63 -19.41
N GLY A 202 -7.16 40.64 -18.68
CA GLY A 202 -6.77 41.78 -17.86
C GLY A 202 -5.66 41.41 -16.90
N ALA A 203 -5.03 42.42 -16.28
CA ALA A 203 -3.98 42.23 -15.27
C ALA A 203 -4.45 41.33 -14.11
N PRO A 204 -3.54 40.63 -13.40
CA PRO A 204 -3.91 39.88 -12.19
C PRO A 204 -4.59 40.81 -11.16
N GLY A 205 -5.57 40.29 -10.42
CA GLY A 205 -6.28 41.06 -9.39
C GLY A 205 -7.42 41.96 -9.88
N THR A 206 -7.72 42.00 -11.19
CA THR A 206 -8.83 42.81 -11.79
C THR A 206 -10.23 42.19 -11.63
N GLY A 207 -10.38 41.15 -10.81
CA GLY A 207 -11.69 40.56 -10.52
C GLY A 207 -12.25 39.61 -11.59
N LYS A 208 -11.45 39.11 -12.55
CA LYS A 208 -11.91 38.14 -13.58
C LYS A 208 -12.67 36.93 -12.99
N THR A 209 -12.08 36.27 -12.00
CA THR A 209 -12.68 35.12 -11.31
C THR A 209 -13.92 35.51 -10.51
N LEU A 210 -13.96 36.74 -9.96
CA LEU A 210 -15.11 37.27 -9.24
C LEU A 210 -16.28 37.54 -10.22
N MET A 211 -15.98 38.16 -11.37
CA MET A 211 -16.94 38.42 -12.43
C MET A 211 -17.57 37.13 -12.96
N ALA A 212 -16.76 36.10 -13.21
CA ALA A 212 -17.27 34.80 -13.67
C ALA A 212 -18.22 34.14 -12.65
N ARG A 213 -17.94 34.26 -11.35
CA ARG A 213 -18.84 33.79 -10.29
C ARG A 213 -20.13 34.62 -10.21
N ALA A 214 -20.01 35.93 -10.36
CA ALA A 214 -21.14 36.85 -10.35
C ALA A 214 -22.11 36.54 -11.49
N VAL A 215 -21.61 36.23 -12.70
CA VAL A 215 -22.45 35.79 -13.83
C VAL A 215 -23.21 34.50 -13.51
N ALA A 216 -22.57 33.52 -12.86
CA ALA A 216 -23.23 32.28 -12.47
C ALA A 216 -24.29 32.49 -11.38
N GLY A 217 -24.02 33.35 -10.40
CA GLY A 217 -24.97 33.68 -9.34
C GLY A 217 -26.15 34.53 -9.81
N GLU A 218 -25.93 35.39 -10.80
CA GLU A 218 -26.99 36.11 -11.51
C GLU A 218 -27.83 35.17 -12.37
N ALA A 219 -27.22 34.26 -13.12
CA ALA A 219 -27.96 33.28 -13.91
C ALA A 219 -28.60 32.16 -13.08
N ASP A 220 -28.23 32.03 -11.80
CA ASP A 220 -28.67 30.96 -10.88
C ASP A 220 -28.37 29.55 -11.43
N VAL A 221 -27.15 29.37 -11.96
CA VAL A 221 -26.70 28.13 -12.59
C VAL A 221 -25.47 27.56 -11.87
N PRO A 222 -25.25 26.23 -11.93
CA PRO A 222 -24.04 25.62 -11.37
C PRO A 222 -22.76 26.23 -11.95
N PHE A 223 -21.78 26.49 -11.09
CA PHE A 223 -20.47 27.03 -11.45
C PHE A 223 -19.37 25.99 -11.22
N PHE A 224 -18.75 25.52 -12.30
CA PHE A 224 -17.58 24.66 -12.26
C PHE A 224 -16.33 25.49 -12.43
N SER A 225 -15.33 25.31 -11.56
CA SER A 225 -14.06 26.04 -11.63
C SER A 225 -12.88 25.08 -11.65
N ILE A 226 -11.97 25.27 -12.59
CA ILE A 226 -10.70 24.56 -12.72
C ILE A 226 -9.60 25.56 -13.10
N SER A 227 -8.36 25.33 -12.68
CA SER A 227 -7.19 26.10 -13.16
C SER A 227 -6.53 25.33 -14.30
N GLY A 228 -6.12 26.04 -15.35
CA GLY A 228 -5.46 25.52 -16.55
C GLY A 228 -4.20 24.73 -16.23
N SER A 229 -3.45 25.18 -15.22
CA SER A 229 -2.28 24.48 -14.70
C SER A 229 -2.57 23.02 -14.26
N GLN A 230 -3.81 22.69 -13.89
CA GLN A 230 -4.19 21.32 -13.52
C GLN A 230 -4.26 20.35 -14.71
N PHE A 231 -4.23 20.86 -15.95
CA PHE A 231 -4.15 20.06 -17.16
C PHE A 231 -2.70 19.80 -17.61
N MET A 232 -1.75 20.60 -17.11
CA MET A 232 -0.32 20.52 -17.42
C MET A 232 0.39 19.56 -16.46
N GLU A 233 0.14 18.25 -16.61
CA GLU A 233 0.80 17.21 -15.81
C GLU A 233 1.96 16.54 -16.56
N MET A 234 2.92 15.99 -15.80
CA MET A 234 4.09 15.26 -16.34
C MET A 234 3.71 13.99 -17.11
N PHE A 235 2.47 13.52 -17.00
CA PHE A 235 1.98 12.28 -17.62
C PHE A 235 1.11 12.58 -18.85
N VAL A 236 1.59 12.14 -20.02
CA VAL A 236 0.92 12.30 -21.30
C VAL A 236 -0.48 11.65 -21.25
N GLY A 237 -1.49 12.38 -21.71
CA GLY A 237 -2.87 11.88 -21.85
C GLY A 237 -3.77 12.05 -20.62
N VAL A 238 -3.21 12.31 -19.43
CA VAL A 238 -4.00 12.53 -18.21
C VAL A 238 -4.76 13.86 -18.26
N GLY A 239 -4.12 14.92 -18.78
CA GLY A 239 -4.77 16.22 -18.98
C GLY A 239 -5.98 16.16 -19.92
N ALA A 240 -5.82 15.48 -21.07
CA ALA A 240 -6.89 15.33 -22.06
C ALA A 240 -8.10 14.54 -21.53
N ALA A 241 -7.87 13.51 -20.71
CA ALA A 241 -8.94 12.78 -20.06
C ALA A 241 -9.75 13.67 -19.10
N ARG A 242 -9.07 14.50 -18.29
CA ARG A 242 -9.73 15.44 -17.37
C ARG A 242 -10.60 16.48 -18.08
N VAL A 243 -10.11 17.03 -19.20
CA VAL A 243 -10.91 17.96 -20.02
C VAL A 243 -12.20 17.29 -20.47
N ARG A 244 -12.11 16.05 -20.98
CA ARG A 244 -13.29 15.29 -21.41
C ARG A 244 -14.26 15.05 -20.25
N ASP A 245 -13.77 14.55 -19.13
CA ASP A 245 -14.57 14.25 -17.94
C ASP A 245 -15.26 15.50 -17.39
N LEU A 246 -14.58 16.65 -17.39
CA LEU A 246 -15.12 17.94 -16.97
C LEU A 246 -16.31 18.35 -17.84
N PHE A 247 -16.15 18.29 -19.17
CA PHE A 247 -17.21 18.67 -20.10
C PHE A 247 -18.37 17.68 -20.11
N GLU A 248 -18.13 16.38 -19.86
CA GLU A 248 -19.20 15.40 -19.68
C GLU A 248 -20.04 15.69 -18.43
N GLN A 249 -19.39 15.99 -17.31
CA GLN A 249 -20.08 16.38 -16.07
C GLN A 249 -20.85 17.71 -16.22
N ALA A 250 -20.26 18.69 -16.89
CA ALA A 250 -20.92 19.97 -17.16
C ALA A 250 -22.18 19.78 -18.02
N LYS A 251 -22.11 18.97 -19.09
CA LYS A 251 -23.28 18.65 -19.93
C LYS A 251 -24.41 17.99 -19.14
N ALA A 252 -24.09 17.14 -18.16
CA ALA A 252 -25.09 16.49 -17.32
C ALA A 252 -25.82 17.47 -16.37
N LYS A 253 -25.19 18.60 -16.02
CA LYS A 253 -25.73 19.65 -15.13
C LYS A 253 -26.13 20.93 -15.89
N ALA A 254 -26.34 20.86 -17.21
CA ALA A 254 -26.69 22.02 -18.02
C ALA A 254 -28.11 22.55 -17.70
N PRO A 255 -28.34 23.87 -17.72
CA PRO A 255 -27.40 24.95 -18.02
C PRO A 255 -26.41 25.21 -16.85
N CYS A 256 -25.14 25.39 -17.16
CA CYS A 256 -24.06 25.63 -16.18
C CYS A 256 -22.94 26.48 -16.78
N ILE A 257 -22.07 27.03 -15.94
CA ILE A 257 -20.86 27.75 -16.36
C ILE A 257 -19.63 26.92 -16.00
N VAL A 258 -18.71 26.76 -16.96
CA VAL A 258 -17.38 26.17 -16.74
C VAL A 258 -16.35 27.29 -16.86
N PHE A 259 -15.68 27.57 -15.75
CA PHE A 259 -14.62 28.56 -15.65
C PHE A 259 -13.26 27.88 -15.60
N ILE A 260 -12.40 28.24 -16.55
CA ILE A 260 -11.00 27.80 -16.63
C ILE A 260 -10.15 29.04 -16.33
N ASP A 261 -9.53 29.07 -15.15
CA ASP A 261 -8.57 30.10 -14.79
C ASP A 261 -7.21 29.80 -15.44
N GLU A 262 -6.37 30.79 -15.69
CA GLU A 262 -4.99 30.61 -16.21
C GLU A 262 -4.93 29.72 -17.47
N ILE A 263 -5.77 30.00 -18.47
CA ILE A 263 -5.80 29.23 -19.73
C ILE A 263 -4.54 29.41 -20.59
N ASP A 264 -3.71 30.40 -20.26
CA ASP A 264 -2.44 30.71 -20.92
C ASP A 264 -1.26 29.84 -20.45
N THR A 265 -1.40 29.14 -19.32
CA THR A 265 -0.44 28.10 -18.85
C THR A 265 -0.64 26.77 -19.54
#